data_AF-A0A9J5YTM8-F1
#
_entry.id   AF-A0A9J5YTM8-F1
#
_cell.length_a   1.000
_cell.length_b   1.000
_cell.length_c   1.000
_cell.angle_alpha   90.00
_cell.angle_beta   90.00
_cell.angle_gamma   90.00
#
_symmetry.space_group_name_H-M   'P 1'
#
loop_
_entity.id
_entity.type
_entity.pdbx_description
1 polymer ?
#
loop_
_entity_poly.entity_id
_entity_poly.type
_entity_poly.pdbx_seq_one_letter_code
_entity_poly.pdbx_strand_id
1 'polypeptide(L)' 'MSRRSRSKEDWWKYIPACIWWTLWKERNERSFDGQASSIQKILMKNLSLLMPYGVVNPTSSVVT' A
#
# COMPACT_ATOMS: atom_id res chain seq x y z
N MET A 1 13.72 -22.04 -23.86
CA MET A 1 12.83 -21.28 -22.96
C MET A 1 13.68 -20.65 -21.86
N SER A 2 13.97 -19.34 -21.95
CA SER A 2 14.78 -18.65 -20.94
C SER A 2 13.97 -18.48 -19.64
N ARG A 3 14.43 -19.07 -18.54
CA ARG A 3 13.92 -18.77 -17.20
C ARG A 3 14.34 -17.34 -16.89
N ARG A 4 13.43 -16.38 -17.07
CA ARG A 4 13.59 -15.01 -16.56
C ARG A 4 13.85 -15.13 -15.05
N SER A 5 15.09 -14.99 -14.63
CA SER A 5 15.37 -14.74 -13.22
C SER A 5 14.61 -13.44 -12.90
N ARG A 6 13.63 -13.51 -12.00
CA ARG A 6 13.10 -12.29 -11.40
C ARG A 6 14.27 -11.72 -10.60
N SER A 7 15.01 -10.77 -11.18
CA SER A 7 15.97 -10.00 -10.41
C SER A 7 15.22 -9.38 -9.22
N LYS A 8 15.89 -9.32 -8.08
CA LYS A 8 15.28 -8.80 -6.84
C LYS A 8 15.03 -7.29 -6.92
N GLU A 9 15.49 -6.62 -7.97
CA GLU A 9 15.57 -5.16 -8.08
C GLU A 9 14.57 -4.52 -9.07
N ASP A 10 13.31 -4.96 -9.09
CA ASP A 10 12.28 -4.32 -9.95
C ASP A 10 11.01 -3.91 -9.17
N TRP A 11 11.10 -3.78 -7.85
CA TRP A 11 9.95 -3.43 -7.00
C TRP A 11 9.42 -2.00 -7.27
N TRP A 12 10.30 -1.10 -7.72
CA TRP A 12 9.95 0.26 -8.14
C TRP A 12 8.86 0.29 -9.24
N LYS A 13 8.77 -0.75 -10.07
CA LYS A 13 7.75 -0.86 -11.13
C LYS A 13 6.33 -1.02 -10.57
N TYR A 14 6.17 -1.43 -9.32
CA TYR A 14 4.86 -1.62 -8.69
C TYR A 14 4.34 -0.36 -7.99
N ILE A 15 5.20 0.62 -7.68
CA ILE A 15 4.80 1.86 -7.00
C ILE A 15 3.66 2.58 -7.73
N PRO A 16 3.72 2.83 -9.05
CA PRO A 16 2.64 3.52 -9.74
C PRO A 16 1.31 2.75 -9.65
N ALA A 17 1.37 1.42 -9.73
CA ALA A 17 0.18 0.57 -9.63
C ALA A 17 -0.42 0.59 -8.21
N CYS A 18 0.41 0.56 -7.17
CA CYS A 18 -0.05 0.66 -5.77
C CYS A 18 -0.69 2.02 -5.47
N ILE A 19 -0.09 3.13 -5.96
CA ILE A 19 -0.65 4.49 -5.83
C ILE A 19 -1.99 4.59 -6.55
N TRP A 20 -2.03 4.15 -7.82
CA TRP A 20 -3.25 4.16 -8.61
C TRP A 20 -4.38 3.37 -7.93
N TRP A 21 -4.09 2.16 -7.47
CA TRP A 21 -5.07 1.30 -6.81
C TRP A 21 -5.61 1.93 -5.52
N THR A 22 -4.73 2.50 -4.70
CA THR A 22 -5.09 3.15 -3.43
C THR A 22 -6.01 4.36 -3.68
N LEU A 23 -5.66 5.21 -4.64
CA LEU A 23 -6.45 6.40 -4.98
C LEU A 23 -7.79 6.04 -5.61
N TRP A 24 -7.81 5.06 -6.51
CA TRP A 24 -9.05 4.57 -7.12
C TRP A 24 -10.01 4.02 -6.07
N LYS A 25 -9.51 3.23 -5.12
CA LYS A 25 -10.32 2.68 -4.02
C LYS A 25 -10.85 3.79 -3.12
N GLU A 26 -10.02 4.73 -2.69
CA GLU A 26 -10.44 5.84 -1.83
C GLU A 26 -11.48 6.74 -2.53
N ARG A 27 -11.31 7.01 -3.84
CA ARG A 27 -12.32 7.74 -4.64
C ARG A 27 -13.66 7.01 -4.61
N ASN A 28 -13.67 5.69 -4.80
CA ASN A 28 -14.89 4.91 -4.80
C ASN A 28 -15.55 4.88 -3.42
N GLU A 29 -14.76 4.65 -2.36
CA GLU A 29 -15.26 4.67 -0.98
C GLU A 29 -15.93 6.02 -0.65
N ARG A 30 -15.35 7.14 -1.12
CA ARG A 30 -15.95 8.47 -0.92
C ARG A 30 -17.23 8.70 -1.72
N SER A 31 -17.24 8.28 -2.98
CA SER A 31 -18.35 8.56 -3.91
C SER A 31 -19.54 7.62 -3.73
N PHE A 32 -19.31 6.36 -3.33
CA PHE A 32 -20.35 5.33 -3.30
C PHE A 32 -20.67 4.84 -1.89
N ASP A 33 -19.71 4.89 -0.96
CA ASP A 33 -19.92 4.39 0.41
C ASP A 33 -19.99 5.52 1.45
N GLY A 34 -19.79 6.78 1.04
CA GLY A 34 -19.74 7.93 1.94
C GLY A 34 -18.57 7.88 2.94
N GLN A 35 -17.58 7.02 2.70
CA GLN A 35 -16.45 6.80 3.59
C GLN A 35 -15.24 7.61 3.11
N ALA A 36 -14.76 8.53 3.95
CA ALA A 36 -13.54 9.28 3.70
C ALA A 36 -12.46 8.89 4.72
N SER A 37 -11.32 8.41 4.22
CA SER A 37 -10.15 8.17 5.06
C SER A 37 -9.34 9.46 5.22
N SER A 38 -8.71 9.63 6.39
CA SER A 38 -7.68 10.65 6.57
C SER A 38 -6.48 10.35 5.66
N ILE A 39 -5.72 11.41 5.31
CA ILE A 39 -4.52 11.29 4.47
C ILE A 39 -3.53 10.26 5.05
N GLN A 40 -3.35 10.26 6.38
CA GLN A 40 -2.49 9.29 7.07
C GLN A 40 -2.91 7.83 6.80
N LYS A 41 -4.22 7.55 6.85
CA LYS A 41 -4.76 6.20 6.59
C LYS A 41 -4.58 5.80 5.13
N ILE A 42 -4.69 6.75 4.19
CA ILE A 42 -4.43 6.50 2.75
C ILE A 42 -2.96 6.16 2.52
N LEU A 43 -2.04 6.91 3.13
CA LEU A 43 -0.60 6.65 3.02
C LEU A 43 -0.23 5.27 3.60
N MET A 44 -0.84 4.88 4.73
CA MET A 44 -0.63 3.54 5.32
C MET A 44 -1.17 2.42 4.42
N LYS A 45 -2.34 2.59 3.79
CA LYS A 45 -2.88 1.65 2.79
C LYS A 45 -1.91 1.51 1.60
N ASN A 46 -1.27 2.60 1.17
CA ASN A 46 -0.32 2.58 0.06
C ASN A 46 1.00 1.87 0.43
N LEU A 47 1.53 2.17 1.61
CA LEU A 47 2.78 1.57 2.10
C LEU A 47 2.64 0.06 2.34
N SER A 48 1.49 -0.39 2.86
CA SER A 48 1.23 -1.82 3.07
C SER A 48 1.10 -2.60 1.76
N LEU A 49 0.62 -1.98 0.68
CA LEU A 49 0.59 -2.59 -0.66
C LEU A 49 1.98 -2.71 -1.29
N LEU A 50 2.88 -1.78 -0.94
CA LEU A 50 4.25 -1.75 -1.44
C LEU A 50 5.18 -2.75 -0.73
N MET A 51 4.87 -3.09 0.51
CA MET A 51 5.70 -3.93 1.37
C MET A 51 4.96 -5.24 1.68
N PRO A 52 5.28 -6.36 0.99
CA PRO A 52 4.65 -7.65 1.26
C PRO A 52 4.99 -8.22 2.65
N TYR A 53 5.97 -7.64 3.37
CA TYR A 53 6.37 -8.04 4.71
C TYR A 53 6.18 -6.88 5.71
N GLY A 54 5.06 -6.91 6.43
CA GLY A 54 4.98 -6.47 7.82
C GLY A 54 5.01 -4.96 8.09
N VAL A 55 3.83 -4.42 8.40
CA VAL A 55 3.61 -3.16 9.10
C VAL A 55 4.51 -3.07 10.35
N VAL A 56 5.39 -2.06 10.43
CA VAL A 56 5.81 -1.54 11.73
C VAL A 56 4.60 -0.75 12.26
N ASN A 57 3.92 -1.30 13.26
CA ASN A 57 2.84 -0.60 13.95
C ASN A 57 3.45 0.59 14.72
N PRO A 58 2.98 1.84 14.53
CA PRO A 58 3.38 2.97 15.37
C PRO A 58 2.81 2.90 16.80
N THR A 59 1.96 1.91 17.10
CA THR A 59 1.39 1.63 18.42
C THR A 59 2.03 0.43 19.12
N SER A 60 3.27 0.07 18.81
CA SER A 60 4.08 -0.73 19.74
C SER A 60 4.42 0.12 20.96
N SER A 61 3.41 0.38 21.79
CA SER A 61 3.60 0.81 23.16
C SER A 61 4.48 -0.25 23.82
N VAL A 62 5.64 0.18 24.30
CA VAL A 62 6.44 -0.60 25.25
C VAL A 62 5.56 -0.85 26.48
N VAL A 63 5.09 -2.09 26.60
CA VAL A 63 4.57 -2.75 27.80
C VAL A 63 5.07 -4.19 27.63
N THR A 64 6.05 -4.72 28.36
CA THR A 64 6.48 -4.54 29.76
C THR A 64 8.00 -4.64 29.83
#